data_AF-A0A0D2PY45-F1
#
_entry.id   AF-A0A0D2PY45-F1
#
_cell.length_a   1.000
_cell.length_b   1.000
_cell.length_c   1.000
_cell.angle_alpha   90.00
_cell.angle_beta   90.00
_cell.angle_gamma   90.00
#
_symmetry.space_group_name_H-M   'P 1'
#
loop_
_entity.id
_entity.type
_entity.pdbx_description
1 polymer ?
#
loop_
_entity_poly.entity_id
_entity_poly.type
_entity_poly.pdbx_seq_one_letter_code
_entity_poly.pdbx_strand_id
1 'polypeptide(L)'
;MENSGKHEAERYAVVTGANKGIGFEIVRQLASNGVAVVLTARNKVRGNEATAKLHQLGLSNVVFHQLNVLDQASVESLADFLSQKFGRLDILVNNAGASGAIVDEDELKALGIDSTAWLSGKVAKMVQSVMKYTYEEAEVCLNTNYYGVQRVTETLLPLLQLSSSGARIVNVSSLRSELKKVRKRPMKWYIMASQLHNGKLQIL
;
A
#
# COMPACT_ATOMS: atom_id res chain seq x y z
N MET A 1 -2.42 -7.46 46.18
CA MET A 1 -2.14 -6.40 45.18
C MET A 1 -2.65 -6.92 43.85
N GLU A 2 -3.89 -6.60 43.51
CA GLU A 2 -4.48 -6.98 42.22
C GLU A 2 -3.85 -6.12 41.14
N ASN A 3 -3.05 -6.75 40.27
CA ASN A 3 -2.57 -6.14 39.06
C ASN A 3 -3.75 -6.06 38.08
N SER A 4 -4.49 -4.96 38.09
CA SER A 4 -5.49 -4.61 37.08
C SER A 4 -4.79 -4.22 35.77
N GLY A 5 -4.02 -5.16 35.22
CA GLY A 5 -3.52 -5.06 33.86
C GLY A 5 -4.72 -5.09 32.93
N LYS A 6 -5.14 -3.92 32.44
CA LYS A 6 -5.96 -3.84 31.23
C LYS A 6 -5.22 -4.62 30.16
N HIS A 7 -5.64 -5.86 29.90
CA HIS A 7 -5.27 -6.52 28.66
C HIS A 7 -5.84 -5.64 27.55
N GLU A 8 -4.98 -4.84 26.91
CA GLU A 8 -5.36 -4.20 25.65
C GLU A 8 -5.84 -5.33 24.74
N ALA A 9 -7.06 -5.18 24.23
CA ALA A 9 -7.64 -6.18 23.34
C ALA A 9 -6.69 -6.40 22.16
N GLU A 10 -6.41 -7.67 21.85
CA GLU A 10 -5.53 -8.04 20.74
C GLU A 10 -5.99 -7.39 19.43
N ARG A 11 -5.09 -6.64 18.79
CA ARG A 11 -5.35 -5.89 17.56
C ARG A 11 -4.72 -6.60 16.37
N TYR A 12 -5.46 -6.62 15.26
CA TYR A 12 -5.01 -7.23 14.01
C TYR A 12 -4.76 -6.16 12.94
N ALA A 13 -3.60 -6.23 12.29
CA ALA A 13 -3.21 -5.30 11.26
C ALA A 13 -2.88 -6.00 9.93
N VAL A 14 -3.18 -5.33 8.82
CA VAL A 14 -2.70 -5.68 7.48
C VAL A 14 -1.83 -4.54 6.98
N VAL A 15 -0.64 -4.85 6.49
CA VAL A 15 0.23 -3.85 5.81
C VAL A 15 0.53 -4.34 4.41
N THR A 16 0.07 -3.57 3.41
CA THR A 16 0.26 -3.95 2.01
C THR A 16 1.66 -3.60 1.49
N GLY A 17 2.26 -4.48 0.68
CA GLY A 17 3.58 -4.22 0.08
C GLY A 17 4.72 -4.09 1.10
N ALA A 18 4.70 -4.92 2.15
CA ALA A 18 5.49 -4.77 3.36
C ALA A 18 6.77 -5.63 3.41
N ASN A 19 7.18 -6.25 2.30
CA ASN A 19 8.41 -7.05 2.28
C ASN A 19 9.73 -6.23 2.28
N LYS A 20 9.65 -4.89 2.20
CA LYS A 20 10.81 -3.98 2.22
C LYS A 20 10.38 -2.55 2.57
N GLY A 21 11.36 -1.68 2.78
CA GLY A 21 11.16 -0.23 2.90
C GLY A 21 10.25 0.17 4.05
N ILE A 22 9.43 1.21 3.84
CA ILE A 22 8.52 1.77 4.85
C ILE A 22 7.55 0.71 5.38
N GLY A 23 6.94 -0.10 4.49
CA GLY A 23 6.01 -1.15 4.91
C GLY A 23 6.62 -2.18 5.85
N PHE A 24 7.87 -2.59 5.61
CA PHE A 24 8.57 -3.52 6.51
C PHE A 24 8.77 -2.92 7.91
N GLU A 25 9.17 -1.66 7.96
CA GLU A 25 9.37 -0.96 9.23
C GLU A 25 8.05 -0.71 9.98
N ILE A 26 6.97 -0.41 9.26
CA ILE A 26 5.61 -0.33 9.83
C ILE A 26 5.23 -1.66 10.49
N VAL A 27 5.45 -2.80 9.80
CA VAL A 27 5.19 -4.12 10.38
C VAL A 27 6.03 -4.33 11.64
N ARG A 28 7.32 -4.02 11.59
CA ARG A 28 8.24 -4.16 12.75
C ARG A 28 7.72 -3.38 13.95
N GLN A 29 7.35 -2.12 13.77
CA GLN A 29 6.87 -1.26 14.86
C GLN A 29 5.51 -1.70 15.39
N LEU A 30 4.54 -2.00 14.53
CA LEU A 30 3.24 -2.53 14.97
C LEU A 30 3.40 -3.82 15.79
N ALA A 31 4.20 -4.75 15.28
CA ALA A 31 4.43 -6.03 15.95
C ALA A 31 5.16 -5.85 17.29
N SER A 32 6.14 -4.94 17.37
CA SER A 32 6.85 -4.63 18.63
C SER A 32 5.93 -4.01 19.68
N ASN A 33 4.80 -3.42 19.27
CA ASN A 33 3.77 -2.87 20.16
C ASN A 33 2.62 -3.88 20.42
N GLY A 34 2.83 -5.17 20.18
CA GLY A 34 1.88 -6.23 20.51
C GLY A 34 0.73 -6.41 19.52
N VAL A 35 0.75 -5.75 18.37
CA VAL A 35 -0.26 -5.94 17.31
C VAL A 35 0.08 -7.22 16.52
N ALA A 36 -0.88 -8.09 16.27
CA ALA A 36 -0.70 -9.21 15.35
C ALA A 36 -0.79 -8.70 13.90
N VAL A 37 0.27 -8.88 13.11
CA VAL A 37 0.39 -8.24 11.80
C VAL A 37 0.45 -9.26 10.67
N VAL A 38 -0.42 -9.09 9.68
CA VAL A 38 -0.33 -9.75 8.38
C VAL A 38 0.54 -8.89 7.47
N LEU A 39 1.79 -9.34 7.28
CA LEU A 39 2.71 -8.79 6.28
C LEU A 39 2.28 -9.33 4.92
N THR A 40 2.02 -8.43 3.95
CA THR A 40 1.69 -8.86 2.59
C THR A 40 2.68 -8.39 1.54
N ALA A 41 2.83 -9.19 0.50
CA ALA A 41 3.68 -8.89 -0.64
C ALA A 41 3.23 -9.66 -1.88
N ARG A 42 3.54 -9.12 -3.06
CA ARG A 42 3.23 -9.78 -4.34
C ARG A 42 4.02 -11.07 -4.52
N ASN A 43 5.31 -11.05 -4.17
CA ASN A 43 6.23 -12.16 -4.33
C ASN A 43 6.32 -12.98 -3.04
N LYS A 44 5.95 -14.26 -3.11
CA LYS A 44 5.92 -15.18 -1.95
C LYS A 44 7.29 -15.36 -1.29
N VAL A 45 8.35 -15.53 -2.08
CA VAL A 45 9.72 -15.73 -1.58
C VAL A 45 10.15 -14.53 -0.75
N ARG A 46 10.05 -13.31 -1.31
CA ARG A 46 10.41 -12.07 -0.61
C ARG A 46 9.56 -11.82 0.63
N GLY A 47 8.28 -12.18 0.60
CA GLY A 47 7.39 -12.06 1.74
C GLY A 47 7.76 -13.00 2.90
N ASN A 48 8.06 -14.25 2.58
CA ASN A 48 8.55 -15.24 3.55
C ASN A 48 9.90 -14.83 4.14
N GLU A 49 10.84 -14.38 3.32
CA GLU A 49 12.15 -13.87 3.79
C GLU A 49 11.98 -12.67 4.74
N ALA A 50 11.11 -11.72 4.41
CA ALA A 50 10.82 -10.58 5.27
C ALA A 50 10.22 -11.01 6.61
N THR A 51 9.29 -11.97 6.58
CA THR A 51 8.67 -12.51 7.80
C THR A 51 9.69 -13.24 8.66
N ALA A 52 10.56 -14.06 8.06
CA ALA A 52 11.65 -14.75 8.77
C ALA A 52 12.61 -13.76 9.44
N LYS A 53 12.95 -12.65 8.77
CA LYS A 53 13.78 -11.57 9.36
C LYS A 53 13.10 -10.95 10.59
N LEU A 54 11.78 -10.73 10.56
CA LEU A 54 11.04 -10.19 11.71
C LEU A 54 10.99 -11.21 12.85
N HIS A 55 10.83 -12.50 12.54
CA HIS A 55 10.86 -13.58 13.54
C HIS A 55 12.21 -13.70 14.23
N GLN A 56 13.32 -13.51 13.50
CA GLN A 56 14.67 -13.46 14.09
C GLN A 56 14.85 -12.29 15.07
N LEU A 57 14.03 -11.24 14.96
CA LEU A 57 13.98 -10.13 15.91
C LEU A 57 13.02 -10.38 17.09
N GLY A 58 12.47 -11.59 17.23
CA GLY A 58 11.54 -11.96 18.29
C GLY A 58 10.08 -11.60 18.01
N LEU A 59 9.75 -11.12 16.80
CA LEU A 59 8.39 -10.67 16.44
C LEU A 59 7.56 -11.82 15.84
N SER A 60 7.27 -12.84 16.64
CA SER A 60 6.53 -14.04 16.23
C SER A 60 5.06 -13.80 15.88
N ASN A 61 4.52 -12.65 16.28
CA ASN A 61 3.17 -12.17 15.97
C ASN A 61 3.00 -11.61 14.54
N VAL A 62 3.99 -11.83 13.66
CA VAL A 62 3.90 -11.50 12.23
C VAL A 62 3.63 -12.75 11.42
N VAL A 63 2.65 -12.70 10.51
CA VAL A 63 2.36 -13.77 9.56
C VAL A 63 2.37 -13.26 8.14
N PHE A 64 2.83 -14.08 7.19
CA PHE A 64 2.81 -13.73 5.77
C PHE A 64 1.50 -14.16 5.11
N HIS A 65 0.96 -13.28 4.25
CA HIS A 65 -0.02 -13.66 3.24
C HIS A 65 0.34 -13.02 1.89
N GLN A 66 0.26 -13.78 0.79
CA GLN A 66 0.50 -13.21 -0.53
C GLN A 66 -0.62 -12.22 -0.88
N LEU A 67 -0.26 -11.09 -1.48
CA LEU A 67 -1.23 -10.11 -1.96
C LEU A 67 -0.73 -9.42 -3.22
N ASN A 68 -1.52 -9.52 -4.29
CA ASN A 68 -1.46 -8.65 -5.44
C ASN A 68 -2.68 -7.72 -5.46
N VAL A 69 -2.48 -6.44 -5.15
CA VAL A 69 -3.56 -5.45 -5.06
C VAL A 69 -4.27 -5.18 -6.39
N LEU A 70 -3.67 -5.62 -7.50
CA LEU A 70 -4.26 -5.52 -8.84
C LEU A 70 -5.19 -6.69 -9.17
N ASP A 71 -5.17 -7.75 -8.36
CA ASP A 71 -5.89 -9.00 -8.59
C ASP A 71 -6.97 -9.19 -7.52
N GLN A 72 -8.23 -9.14 -7.95
CA GLN A 72 -9.39 -9.26 -7.07
C GLN A 72 -9.40 -10.59 -6.29
N ALA A 73 -9.05 -11.71 -6.95
CA ALA A 73 -9.03 -13.02 -6.29
C ALA A 73 -7.94 -13.10 -5.20
N SER A 74 -6.80 -12.43 -5.42
CA SER A 74 -5.74 -12.31 -4.41
C SER A 74 -6.20 -11.52 -3.18
N VAL A 75 -7.01 -10.47 -3.38
CA VAL A 75 -7.58 -9.66 -2.28
C VAL A 75 -8.66 -10.44 -1.52
N GLU A 76 -9.53 -11.18 -2.23
CA GLU A 76 -10.55 -12.04 -1.62
C GLU A 76 -9.93 -13.16 -0.80
N SER A 77 -8.90 -13.82 -1.33
CA SER A 77 -8.15 -14.83 -0.57
C SER A 77 -7.55 -14.28 0.73
N LEU A 78 -7.11 -13.01 0.75
CA LEU A 78 -6.65 -12.36 1.97
C LEU A 78 -7.82 -12.11 2.94
N ALA A 79 -8.98 -11.69 2.45
CA ALA A 79 -10.16 -11.48 3.27
C ALA A 79 -10.64 -12.78 3.93
N ASP A 80 -10.68 -13.88 3.17
CA ASP A 80 -11.03 -15.21 3.68
C ASP A 80 -10.05 -15.66 4.77
N PHE A 81 -8.75 -15.49 4.53
CA PHE A 81 -7.72 -15.79 5.52
C PHE A 81 -7.90 -15.00 6.81
N LEU A 82 -8.16 -13.69 6.71
CA LEU A 82 -8.40 -12.83 7.88
C LEU A 82 -9.67 -13.21 8.63
N SER A 83 -10.75 -13.50 7.90
CA SER A 83 -12.03 -13.94 8.46
C SER A 83 -11.88 -15.24 9.24
N GLN A 84 -11.22 -16.24 8.65
CA GLN A 84 -11.01 -17.54 9.30
C GLN A 84 -10.05 -17.46 10.50
N LYS A 85 -8.99 -16.65 10.39
CA LYS A 85 -7.94 -16.60 11.40
C LYS A 85 -8.23 -15.68 12.56
N PHE A 86 -8.85 -14.53 12.30
CA PHE A 86 -9.02 -13.45 13.28
C PHE A 86 -10.48 -12.99 13.43
N GLY A 87 -11.34 -13.25 12.45
CA GLY A 87 -12.75 -12.86 12.45
C GLY A 87 -13.02 -11.35 12.31
N ARG A 88 -11.98 -10.52 12.32
CA ARG A 88 -12.04 -9.06 12.21
C ARG A 88 -10.72 -8.47 11.73
N LEU A 89 -10.72 -7.16 11.45
CA LEU A 89 -9.51 -6.39 11.20
C LEU A 89 -9.58 -5.04 11.94
N ASP A 90 -8.50 -4.62 12.59
CA ASP A 90 -8.45 -3.35 13.33
C ASP A 90 -7.68 -2.26 12.58
N ILE A 91 -6.66 -2.63 11.82
CA ILE A 91 -5.77 -1.68 11.16
C ILE A 91 -5.50 -2.14 9.73
N LEU A 92 -5.79 -1.28 8.76
CA LEU A 92 -5.37 -1.45 7.37
C LEU A 92 -4.37 -0.34 7.00
N VAL A 93 -3.17 -0.73 6.61
CA VAL A 93 -2.16 0.18 6.06
C VAL A 93 -1.99 -0.10 4.57
N ASN A 94 -2.53 0.81 3.75
CA ASN A 94 -2.35 0.82 2.31
C ASN A 94 -0.99 1.46 1.98
N ASN A 95 0.05 0.62 1.94
CA ASN A 95 1.44 1.00 1.67
C ASN A 95 1.96 0.52 0.30
N ALA A 96 1.34 -0.51 -0.30
CA ALA A 96 1.73 -0.96 -1.64
C ALA A 96 1.63 0.19 -2.64
N GLY A 97 2.73 0.42 -3.38
CA GLY A 97 2.78 1.51 -4.36
C GLY A 97 3.82 1.28 -5.45
N ALA A 98 3.62 1.97 -6.58
CA ALA A 98 4.50 2.02 -7.73
C ALA A 98 4.81 3.49 -8.08
N SER A 99 6.03 3.76 -8.55
CA SER A 99 6.48 5.13 -8.89
C SER A 99 5.87 5.66 -10.19
N GLY A 100 5.48 4.78 -11.11
CA GLY A 100 5.04 5.15 -12.46
C GLY A 100 6.10 5.84 -13.31
N ALA A 101 7.37 5.56 -13.01
CA ALA A 101 8.50 6.11 -13.73
C ALA A 101 9.55 5.02 -13.87
N ILE A 102 10.09 4.92 -15.09
CA ILE A 102 11.28 4.13 -15.37
C ILE A 102 12.47 4.98 -14.99
N VAL A 103 13.41 4.35 -14.34
CA VAL A 103 14.66 4.98 -13.97
C VAL A 103 15.77 4.36 -14.80
N ASP A 104 16.50 5.20 -15.53
CA ASP A 104 17.63 4.77 -16.33
C ASP A 104 18.83 4.49 -15.41
N GLU A 105 19.08 3.20 -15.13
CA GLU A 105 20.12 2.79 -14.18
C GLU A 105 21.54 3.13 -14.65
N ASP A 106 21.78 3.14 -15.97
CA ASP A 106 23.10 3.44 -16.52
C ASP A 106 23.39 4.94 -16.45
N GLU A 107 22.39 5.78 -16.72
CA GLU A 107 22.50 7.24 -16.49
C GLU A 107 22.66 7.58 -15.00
N LEU A 108 22.02 6.84 -14.10
CA LEU A 108 22.19 7.03 -12.65
C LEU A 108 23.57 6.67 -12.15
N LYS A 109 24.13 5.56 -12.63
CA LYS A 109 25.51 5.17 -12.35
C LYS A 109 26.49 6.22 -12.91
N ALA A 110 26.23 6.74 -14.12
CA ALA A 110 27.02 7.81 -14.70
C ALA A 110 26.97 9.11 -13.90
N LEU A 111 25.87 9.38 -13.20
CA LEU A 111 25.72 10.53 -12.28
C LEU A 111 26.33 10.28 -10.88
N GLY A 112 26.90 9.11 -10.63
CA GLY A 112 27.53 8.78 -9.34
C GLY A 112 26.54 8.70 -8.17
N ILE A 113 25.25 8.52 -8.46
CA ILE A 113 24.19 8.48 -7.44
C ILE A 113 23.93 7.01 -7.08
N ASP A 114 24.22 6.64 -5.83
CA ASP A 114 23.81 5.33 -5.31
C ASP A 114 22.28 5.22 -5.29
N SER A 115 21.77 4.08 -5.77
CA SER A 115 20.38 3.61 -5.66
C SER A 115 19.75 3.84 -4.27
N THR A 116 20.55 3.79 -3.21
CA THR A 116 20.08 3.98 -1.83
C THR A 116 19.94 5.46 -1.43
N ALA A 117 20.59 6.39 -2.14
CA ALA A 117 20.62 7.82 -1.83
C ALA A 117 19.46 8.64 -2.44
N TRP A 118 18.55 7.97 -3.17
CA TRP A 118 17.47 8.57 -3.96
C TRP A 118 16.49 9.45 -3.17
N LEU A 119 16.36 9.21 -1.87
CA LEU A 119 15.44 9.93 -0.99
C LEU A 119 16.04 11.22 -0.41
N SER A 120 17.33 11.48 -0.61
CA SER A 120 17.92 12.75 -0.18
C SER A 120 17.47 13.89 -1.10
N GLY A 121 16.99 15.00 -0.52
CA GLY A 121 16.37 16.09 -1.26
C GLY A 121 17.27 16.75 -2.33
N LYS A 122 18.60 16.61 -2.24
CA LYS A 122 19.55 17.04 -3.28
C LYS A 122 19.55 16.11 -4.50
N VAL A 123 19.40 14.80 -4.28
CA VAL A 123 19.42 13.78 -5.34
C VAL A 123 18.08 13.72 -6.08
N ALA A 124 16.96 14.05 -5.42
CA ALA A 124 15.62 14.01 -6.02
C ALA A 124 15.46 14.85 -7.31
N LYS A 125 16.19 15.98 -7.44
CA LYS A 125 16.18 16.81 -8.66
C LYS A 125 17.00 16.18 -9.80
N MET A 126 18.15 15.57 -9.49
CA MET A 126 18.97 14.86 -10.48
C MET A 126 18.31 13.55 -10.95
N VAL A 127 17.65 12.83 -10.04
CA VAL A 127 16.87 11.65 -10.41
C VAL A 127 15.67 12.03 -11.30
N GLN A 128 15.17 13.27 -11.17
CA GLN A 128 14.07 13.77 -12.02
C GLN A 128 14.43 13.89 -13.49
N SER A 129 15.69 14.20 -13.83
CA SER A 129 16.13 14.31 -15.23
C SER A 129 16.32 12.97 -15.93
N VAL A 130 16.51 11.89 -15.15
CA VAL A 130 16.69 10.51 -15.66
C VAL A 130 15.43 9.65 -15.49
N MET A 131 14.36 10.21 -14.91
CA MET A 131 13.06 9.56 -14.81
C MET A 131 12.31 9.69 -16.13
N LYS A 132 12.09 8.56 -16.79
CA LYS A 132 11.27 8.45 -18.00
C LYS A 132 9.84 8.07 -17.57
N TYR A 133 8.86 8.80 -18.10
CA TYR A 133 7.44 8.54 -17.85
C TYR A 133 6.81 8.03 -19.13
N THR A 134 6.23 6.83 -19.08
CA THR A 134 5.46 6.25 -20.18
C THR A 134 3.99 6.15 -19.80
N TYR A 135 3.13 5.91 -20.78
CA TYR A 135 1.71 5.69 -20.53
C TYR A 135 1.49 4.42 -19.69
N GLU A 136 2.22 3.36 -20.00
CA GLU A 136 2.14 2.06 -19.35
C GLU A 136 2.54 2.16 -17.88
N GLU A 137 3.62 2.89 -17.57
CA GLU A 137 4.03 3.12 -16.18
C GLU A 137 3.04 4.02 -15.42
N ALA A 138 2.45 5.00 -16.09
CA ALA A 138 1.39 5.81 -15.50
C ALA A 138 0.15 4.95 -15.17
N GLU A 139 -0.21 4.03 -16.05
CA GLU A 139 -1.29 3.07 -15.83
C GLU A 139 -0.98 2.14 -14.64
N VAL A 140 0.24 1.58 -14.56
CA VAL A 140 0.70 0.77 -13.41
C VAL A 140 0.60 1.56 -12.11
N CYS A 141 1.02 2.82 -12.12
CA CYS A 141 0.95 3.72 -10.98
C CYS A 141 -0.48 3.97 -10.52
N LEU A 142 -1.39 4.31 -11.44
CA LEU A 142 -2.79 4.57 -11.11
C LEU A 142 -3.48 3.29 -10.62
N ASN A 143 -3.26 2.17 -11.30
CA ASN A 143 -3.84 0.89 -10.94
C ASN A 143 -3.35 0.39 -9.57
N THR A 144 -2.09 0.64 -9.22
CA THR A 144 -1.54 0.23 -7.90
C THR A 144 -1.93 1.20 -6.80
N ASN A 145 -1.67 2.49 -6.99
CA ASN A 145 -1.72 3.50 -5.93
C ASN A 145 -3.13 4.02 -5.64
N TYR A 146 -4.05 3.87 -6.59
CA TYR A 146 -5.44 4.30 -6.45
C TYR A 146 -6.40 3.12 -6.48
N TYR A 147 -6.53 2.43 -7.63
CA TYR A 147 -7.51 1.36 -7.76
C TYR A 147 -7.18 0.14 -6.88
N GLY A 148 -5.90 -0.17 -6.68
CA GLY A 148 -5.48 -1.22 -5.76
C GLY A 148 -5.80 -0.89 -4.29
N VAL A 149 -5.65 0.37 -3.89
CA VAL A 149 -6.03 0.87 -2.56
C VAL A 149 -7.53 0.78 -2.37
N GLN A 150 -8.30 1.23 -3.36
CA GLN A 150 -9.76 1.13 -3.35
C GLN A 150 -10.19 -0.33 -3.20
N ARG A 151 -9.67 -1.22 -4.05
CA ARG A 151 -9.98 -2.65 -4.06
C ARG A 151 -9.76 -3.32 -2.71
N VAL A 152 -8.55 -3.17 -2.16
CA VAL A 152 -8.21 -3.74 -0.85
C VAL A 152 -9.11 -3.17 0.23
N THR A 153 -9.36 -1.87 0.21
CA THR A 153 -10.19 -1.22 1.22
C THR A 153 -11.64 -1.70 1.16
N GLU A 154 -12.24 -1.76 -0.02
CA GLU A 154 -13.61 -2.21 -0.22
C GLU A 154 -13.79 -3.68 0.20
N THR A 155 -12.87 -4.56 -0.21
CA THR A 155 -12.95 -5.99 0.14
C THR A 155 -12.73 -6.25 1.63
N LEU A 156 -11.88 -5.47 2.30
CA LEU A 156 -11.62 -5.63 3.75
C LEU A 156 -12.55 -4.81 4.65
N LEU A 157 -13.38 -3.93 4.09
CA LEU A 157 -14.29 -3.08 4.85
C LEU A 157 -15.23 -3.85 5.78
N PRO A 158 -15.85 -4.98 5.37
CA PRO A 158 -16.70 -5.75 6.28
C PRO A 158 -15.96 -6.24 7.52
N LEU A 159 -14.70 -6.67 7.39
CA LEU A 159 -13.88 -7.11 8.52
C LEU A 159 -13.45 -5.93 9.41
N LEU A 160 -13.18 -4.76 8.82
CA LEU A 160 -12.88 -3.53 9.55
C LEU A 160 -14.06 -3.07 10.40
N GLN A 161 -15.28 -3.20 9.89
CA GLN A 161 -16.50 -2.85 10.63
C GLN A 161 -16.72 -3.72 11.88
N LEU A 162 -16.09 -4.90 11.95
CA LEU A 162 -16.13 -5.80 13.11
C LEU A 162 -15.08 -5.47 14.19
N SER A 163 -14.26 -4.42 13.99
CA SER A 163 -13.29 -3.98 15.01
C SER A 163 -13.99 -3.52 16.29
N SER A 164 -13.67 -4.14 17.43
CA SER A 164 -14.24 -3.78 18.73
C SER A 164 -13.65 -2.50 19.33
N SER A 165 -12.52 -2.01 18.80
CA SER A 165 -11.79 -0.84 19.30
C SER A 165 -11.80 0.35 18.33
N GLY A 166 -12.59 0.24 17.27
CA GLY A 166 -12.63 1.18 16.15
C GLY A 166 -11.52 0.92 15.14
N ALA A 167 -11.91 0.64 13.91
CA ALA A 167 -10.98 0.38 12.82
C ALA A 167 -10.25 1.65 12.35
N ARG A 168 -9.02 1.47 11.88
CA ARG A 168 -8.17 2.54 11.32
C ARG A 168 -7.69 2.14 9.93
N ILE A 169 -7.86 3.05 8.97
CA ILE A 169 -7.31 2.92 7.62
C ILE A 169 -6.27 4.02 7.44
N VAL A 170 -5.05 3.62 7.08
CA VAL A 170 -3.92 4.53 6.83
C VAL A 170 -3.48 4.37 5.38
N ASN A 171 -3.63 5.43 4.60
CA ASN A 171 -3.15 5.48 3.22
C ASN A 171 -1.80 6.18 3.18
N VAL A 172 -0.74 5.45 2.81
CA VAL A 172 0.62 6.02 2.69
C VAL A 172 0.71 6.81 1.39
N SER A 173 0.78 8.14 1.51
CA SER A 173 0.88 9.06 0.38
C SER A 173 2.30 9.63 0.23
N SER A 174 2.48 10.61 -0.65
CA SER A 174 3.75 11.27 -0.94
C SER A 174 3.58 12.78 -0.99
N LEU A 175 4.65 13.54 -0.72
CA LEU A 175 4.68 14.99 -0.95
C LEU A 175 4.34 15.38 -2.40
N ARG A 176 4.41 14.46 -3.37
CA ARG A 176 4.00 14.70 -4.76
C ARG A 176 2.48 14.81 -4.94
N SER A 177 1.66 14.44 -3.95
CA SER A 177 0.19 14.52 -4.03
C SER A 177 -0.38 15.91 -3.73
N GLU A 178 0.46 16.89 -3.36
CA GLU A 178 0.00 18.26 -3.09
C GLU A 178 -0.61 18.90 -4.34
N LEU A 179 -1.82 19.46 -4.21
CA LEU A 179 -2.55 20.09 -5.33
C LEU A 179 -1.74 21.19 -6.04
N LYS A 180 -0.89 21.92 -5.33
CA LYS A 180 0.00 22.94 -5.92
C LYS A 180 1.01 22.39 -6.94
N LYS A 181 1.28 21.08 -6.91
CA LYS A 181 2.15 20.37 -7.85
C LYS A 181 1.39 19.81 -9.06
N VAL A 182 0.06 19.72 -8.97
CA VAL A 182 -0.78 19.38 -10.12
C VAL A 182 -0.83 20.61 -11.03
N ARG A 183 -0.18 20.51 -12.19
CA ARG A 183 -0.11 21.60 -13.17
C ARG A 183 -1.55 22.00 -13.54
N LYS A 184 -1.90 23.28 -13.36
CA LYS A 184 -3.16 23.88 -13.85
C LYS A 184 -3.17 23.88 -15.38
N ARG A 185 -3.35 22.72 -16.01
CA ARG A 185 -3.84 22.66 -17.39
C ARG A 185 -5.36 22.79 -17.29
N PRO A 186 -6.02 23.62 -18.11
CA PRO A 186 -7.47 23.50 -18.26
C PRO A 186 -7.74 22.05 -18.68
N MET A 187 -8.35 21.26 -17.80
CA MET A 187 -8.92 19.98 -18.19
C MET A 187 -9.99 20.31 -19.23
N LYS A 188 -9.64 20.21 -20.51
CA LYS A 188 -10.65 19.97 -21.53
C LYS A 188 -11.21 18.60 -21.19
N TRP A 189 -12.33 18.60 -20.48
CA TRP A 189 -13.13 17.40 -20.25
C TRP A 189 -13.50 16.83 -21.63
N TYR A 190 -12.71 15.88 -22.12
CA TYR A 190 -13.18 14.96 -23.15
C TYR A 190 -14.13 13.99 -22.45
N ILE A 191 -15.37 14.42 -22.27
CA ILE A 191 -16.48 13.50 -22.11
C ILE A 191 -16.55 12.74 -23.44
N MET A 192 -15.99 11.55 -23.51
CA MET A 192 -16.37 10.60 -24.56
C MET A 192 -17.81 10.21 -24.28
N ALA A 193 -18.74 10.97 -24.86
CA ALA A 193 -20.12 10.56 -25.02
C ALA A 193 -20.17 9.46 -26.09
N SER A 194 -19.71 8.26 -25.75
CA SER A 194 -19.93 7.05 -26.55
C SER A 194 -20.85 6.11 -25.79
N GLN A 195 -22.09 6.55 -25.59
CA GLN A 195 -23.32 5.75 -25.43
C GLN A 195 -24.47 6.68 -25.05
N LEU A 196 -24.94 7.47 -26.02
CA LEU A 196 -26.28 8.06 -25.99
C LEU A 196 -27.12 7.31 -27.02
N HIS A 197 -27.87 6.31 -26.56
CA HIS A 197 -29.14 5.96 -27.19
C HIS A 197 -30.24 6.48 -26.25
N ASN A 198 -31.13 7.30 -26.81
CA ASN A 198 -32.35 7.83 -26.19
C ASN A 198 -32.24 8.91 -25.09
N GLY A 199 -31.31 9.86 -25.26
CA GLY A 199 -31.62 11.28 -25.03
C GLY A 199 -32.14 11.72 -23.65
N LYS A 200 -31.80 11.05 -22.55
CA LYS A 200 -32.05 11.55 -21.20
C LYS A 200 -30.82 11.39 -20.32
N LEU A 201 -30.23 12.53 -19.92
CA LEU A 201 -29.28 12.58 -18.82
C LEU A 201 -30.05 12.39 -17.50
N GLN A 202 -29.74 11.33 -16.76
CA GLN A 202 -29.96 11.31 -15.31
C GLN A 202 -28.59 11.44 -14.64
N ILE A 203 -28.47 12.48 -13.81
CA ILE A 203 -27.34 12.68 -12.90
C ILE A 203 -27.68 11.86 -11.64
N LEU A 204 -26.79 10.95 -11.27
CA LEU A 204 -26.57 10.55 -9.87
C LEU A 204 -25.19 11.05 -9.47
#